data_AF-A0A950MHY6-F1
#
_entry.id   AF-A0A950MHY6-F1
#
_cell.length_a   1.000
_cell.length_b   1.000
_cell.length_c   1.000
_cell.angle_alpha   90.00
_cell.angle_beta   90.00
_cell.angle_gamma   90.00
#
_symmetry.space_group_name_H-M   'P 1'
#
loop_
_entity.id
_entity.type
_entity.pdbx_description
1 polymer ?
#
loop_
_entity_poly.entity_id
_entity_poly.type
_entity_poly.pdbx_seq_one_letter_code
_entity_poly.pdbx_strand_id
1 'polypeptide(L)'
;MVAKKVKNLAENSEKAAKKPRGAGKPFPKGQSGNPGGRPPRTQAELDLVAACKERSPAALAVIESIMMEGQSEKARLAAAQAIIDRGYGKPTQVIDATISTHEACLDDLK
;
A
#
# COMPACT_ATOMS: atom_id res chain seq x y z
N MET A 1 -44.18 -2.61 -6.32
CA MET A 1 -43.02 -3.22 -5.64
C MET A 1 -42.08 -2.11 -5.18
N VAL A 2 -42.06 -1.84 -3.88
CA VAL A 2 -41.18 -0.83 -3.26
C VAL A 2 -39.89 -1.52 -2.87
N ALA A 3 -38.76 -1.17 -3.50
CA ALA A 3 -37.44 -1.58 -3.04
C ALA A 3 -36.73 -0.37 -2.43
N LYS A 4 -36.71 -0.34 -1.09
CA LYS A 4 -35.81 0.50 -0.29
C LYS A 4 -34.36 0.24 -0.74
N LYS A 5 -33.62 1.30 -1.08
CA LYS A 5 -32.16 1.29 -0.93
C LYS A 5 -31.79 2.18 0.24
N VAL A 6 -31.43 1.51 1.32
CA VAL A 6 -30.99 2.06 2.60
C VAL A 6 -29.71 2.86 2.34
N LYS A 7 -29.75 4.17 2.61
CA LYS A 7 -28.56 5.00 2.71
C LYS A 7 -27.92 4.70 4.07
N ASN A 8 -26.98 3.77 4.13
CA ASN A 8 -26.09 3.68 5.28
C ASN A 8 -25.06 4.80 5.18
N LEU A 9 -25.41 5.97 5.69
CA LEU A 9 -24.42 6.98 6.07
C LEU A 9 -24.09 6.78 7.55
N ALA A 10 -22.80 6.72 7.86
CA ALA A 10 -22.35 6.69 9.24
C ALA A 10 -22.76 7.99 9.95
N GLU A 11 -23.38 7.83 11.13
CA GLU A 11 -23.99 8.90 11.95
C GLU A 11 -23.00 9.99 12.38
N ASN A 12 -21.69 9.74 12.29
CA ASN A 12 -20.65 10.71 12.67
C ASN A 12 -20.17 11.62 11.53
N SER A 13 -20.78 11.55 10.34
CA SER A 13 -20.36 12.38 9.19
C SER A 13 -20.96 13.80 9.19
N GLU A 14 -22.05 14.04 9.92
CA GLU A 14 -22.77 15.32 9.90
C GLU A 14 -22.04 16.44 10.66
N LYS A 15 -21.19 16.10 11.64
CA LYS A 15 -20.42 17.08 12.42
C LYS A 15 -19.10 17.51 11.78
N ALA A 16 -18.67 16.86 10.70
CA ALA A 16 -17.46 17.21 9.97
C ALA A 16 -17.82 18.00 8.71
N ALA A 17 -18.24 19.26 8.90
CA ALA A 17 -18.35 20.20 7.78
C ALA A 17 -17.03 20.20 6.99
N LYS A 18 -17.07 19.75 5.73
CA LYS A 18 -15.95 19.79 4.79
C LYS A 18 -15.67 21.24 4.42
N LYS A 19 -15.01 21.99 5.32
CA LYS A 19 -14.33 23.21 4.89
C LYS A 19 -13.25 22.78 3.89
N PRO A 20 -13.19 23.38 2.69
CA PRO A 20 -12.06 23.17 1.82
C PRO A 20 -10.82 23.57 2.62
N ARG A 21 -9.94 22.60 2.88
CA ARG A 21 -8.62 22.91 3.42
C ARG A 21 -7.94 23.66 2.29
N GLY A 22 -7.87 24.99 2.39
CA GLY A 22 -7.08 25.79 1.46
C GLY A 22 -5.67 25.25 1.37
N ALA A 23 -4.94 25.57 0.29
CA ALA A 23 -3.56 25.15 0.11
C ALA A 23 -2.79 25.43 1.41
N GLY A 24 -2.42 24.36 2.12
CA GLY A 24 -1.72 24.48 3.40
C GLY A 24 -0.45 25.28 3.18
N LYS A 25 -0.01 26.03 4.20
CA LYS A 25 1.27 26.74 4.12
C LYS A 25 2.37 25.72 3.79
N PRO A 26 3.21 25.96 2.76
CA PRO A 26 4.30 25.06 2.45
C PRO A 26 5.24 24.96 3.65
N PHE A 27 5.81 23.77 3.86
CA PHE A 27 6.81 23.59 4.92
C PHE A 27 8.01 24.53 4.68
N PRO A 28 8.58 25.13 5.74
CA PRO A 28 9.79 25.94 5.61
C PRO A 28 10.90 25.14 4.91
N LYS A 29 11.70 25.82 4.08
CA LYS A 29 12.85 25.19 3.42
C LYS A 29 13.77 24.57 4.49
N GLY A 30 14.07 23.27 4.34
CA GLY A 30 14.88 22.53 5.31
C GLY A 30 14.12 21.92 6.49
N GLN A 31 12.80 22.12 6.59
CA GLN A 31 11.98 21.53 7.64
C GLN A 31 11.05 20.46 7.06
N SER A 32 11.22 19.22 7.51
CA SER A 32 10.33 18.11 7.14
C SER A 32 8.97 18.28 7.82
N GLY A 33 7.89 17.93 7.12
CA GLY A 33 6.56 17.82 7.74
C GLY A 33 6.43 16.68 8.75
N ASN A 34 7.40 15.75 8.72
CA ASN A 34 7.59 14.74 9.76
C ASN A 34 9.03 14.81 10.27
N PRO A 35 9.36 15.73 11.20
CA PRO A 35 10.72 15.89 11.74
C PRO A 35 11.23 14.63 12.45
N GLY A 36 10.35 13.88 13.11
CA GLY A 36 10.68 12.64 13.83
C GLY A 36 10.78 11.41 12.92
N GLY A 37 10.44 11.54 11.64
CA GLY A 37 10.48 10.45 10.68
C GLY A 37 9.64 9.25 11.10
N ARG A 38 10.04 8.07 10.65
CA ARG A 38 9.55 6.80 11.19
C ARG A 38 10.29 6.56 12.52
N PRO A 39 9.60 6.21 13.62
CA PRO A 39 10.28 5.85 14.86
C PRO A 39 11.26 4.70 14.62
N PRO A 40 12.41 4.68 15.34
CA PRO A 40 13.38 3.60 15.22
C PRO A 40 12.72 2.27 15.56
N ARG A 41 13.15 1.20 14.87
CA ARG A 41 12.67 -0.15 15.16
C ARG A 41 13.07 -0.53 16.58
N THR A 42 12.17 -1.21 17.27
CA THR A 42 12.47 -1.80 18.58
C THR A 42 13.46 -2.96 18.44
N GLN A 43 14.21 -3.29 19.51
CA GLN A 43 15.15 -4.43 19.48
C GLN A 43 14.44 -5.73 19.10
N ALA A 44 13.25 -5.98 19.66
CA ALA A 44 12.43 -7.14 19.34
C ALA A 44 12.06 -7.25 17.84
N GLU A 45 11.79 -6.12 17.17
CA GLU A 45 11.55 -6.12 15.72
C GLU A 45 12.80 -6.49 14.93
N LEU A 46 13.97 -6.03 15.37
CA LEU A 46 15.24 -6.35 14.73
C LEU A 46 15.59 -7.82 14.89
N ASP A 47 15.40 -8.37 16.08
CA ASP A 47 15.63 -9.78 16.39
C ASP A 47 14.70 -10.69 15.57
N LEU A 48 13.42 -10.31 15.44
CA LEU A 48 12.47 -11.01 14.59
C LEU A 48 12.90 -10.99 13.11
N VAL A 49 13.34 -9.84 12.61
CA VAL A 49 13.84 -9.73 11.22
C VAL A 49 15.08 -10.60 11.03
N ALA A 50 15.99 -10.65 12.00
CA ALA A 50 17.18 -11.51 11.96
C ALA A 50 16.79 -12.99 11.92
N ALA A 51 15.92 -13.44 12.82
CA ALA A 51 15.43 -14.81 12.86
C ALA A 51 14.73 -15.21 11.54
N CYS A 52 13.92 -14.32 10.95
CA CYS A 52 13.30 -14.56 9.64
C CYS A 52 14.34 -14.67 8.52
N LYS A 53 15.38 -13.82 8.53
CA LYS A 53 16.46 -13.90 7.54
C LYS A 53 17.21 -15.22 7.64
N GLU A 54 17.54 -15.68 8.84
CA GLU A 54 18.19 -16.98 9.09
C GLU A 54 17.36 -18.16 8.59
N ARG A 55 16.03 -18.05 8.62
CA ARG A 55 15.11 -19.09 8.11
C ARG A 55 14.88 -19.03 6.60
N SER A 56 15.22 -17.93 5.94
CA SER A 56 15.10 -17.78 4.47
C SER A 56 15.63 -18.96 3.65
N PRO A 57 16.83 -19.52 3.89
CA PRO A 57 17.32 -20.66 3.11
C PRO A 57 16.45 -21.92 3.28
N ALA A 58 16.02 -22.22 4.50
CA ALA A 58 15.12 -23.36 4.74
C ALA A 58 13.74 -23.13 4.11
N ALA A 59 13.23 -21.89 4.14
CA ALA A 59 11.98 -21.53 3.48
C ALA A 59 12.09 -21.69 1.95
N LEU A 60 13.24 -21.37 1.35
CA LEU A 60 13.47 -21.58 -0.08
C LEU A 60 13.40 -23.05 -0.46
N ALA A 61 14.01 -23.93 0.34
CA ALA A 61 13.93 -25.39 0.13
C ALA A 61 12.48 -25.91 0.19
N VAL A 62 11.65 -25.34 1.08
CA VAL A 62 10.21 -25.67 1.14
C VAL A 62 9.47 -25.18 -0.10
N ILE A 63 9.79 -24.00 -0.62
CA ILE A 63 9.17 -23.51 -1.86
C ILE A 63 9.56 -24.41 -3.04
N GLU A 64 10.82 -24.84 -3.10
CA GLU A 64 11.31 -25.78 -4.11
C GLU A 64 10.59 -27.14 -4.01
N SER A 65 10.42 -27.69 -2.81
CA SER A 65 9.68 -28.96 -2.65
C SER A 65 8.22 -28.84 -3.05
N ILE A 66 7.55 -27.72 -2.71
CA ILE A 66 6.17 -27.45 -3.15
C ILE A 66 6.10 -27.33 -4.67
N MET A 67 7.10 -26.73 -5.32
CA MET A 67 7.17 -26.61 -6.78
C MET A 67 7.29 -27.99 -7.46
N MET A 68 8.11 -28.89 -6.89
CA MET A 68 8.39 -30.20 -7.48
C MET A 68 7.31 -31.24 -7.16
N GLU A 69 6.89 -31.33 -5.90
CA GLU A 69 6.08 -32.44 -5.34
C GLU A 69 4.66 -32.01 -4.91
N GLY A 70 4.32 -30.73 -5.05
CA GLY A 70 3.04 -30.20 -4.61
C GLY A 70 1.84 -30.89 -5.28
N GLN A 71 0.84 -31.26 -4.48
CA GLN A 71 -0.35 -31.98 -4.96
C GLN A 71 -1.25 -31.15 -5.89
N SER A 72 -1.21 -29.82 -5.77
CA SER A 72 -2.01 -28.91 -6.58
C SER A 72 -1.14 -28.20 -7.61
N GLU A 73 -1.54 -28.25 -8.88
CA GLU A 73 -0.90 -27.49 -9.96
C GLU A 73 -0.84 -25.99 -9.65
N LYS A 74 -1.88 -25.44 -9.01
CA LYS A 74 -1.90 -24.04 -8.57
C LYS A 74 -0.82 -23.75 -7.54
N ALA A 75 -0.59 -24.67 -6.59
CA ALA A 75 0.46 -24.51 -5.59
C ALA A 75 1.85 -24.57 -6.24
N ARG A 76 2.05 -25.50 -7.18
CA ARG A 76 3.31 -25.62 -7.94
C ARG A 76 3.59 -24.38 -8.78
N LEU A 77 2.59 -23.88 -9.51
CA LEU A 77 2.67 -22.64 -10.30
C LEU A 77 3.02 -21.45 -9.41
N ALA A 78 2.34 -21.30 -8.27
CA ALA A 78 2.58 -20.21 -7.33
C ALA A 78 4.01 -20.26 -6.75
N ALA A 79 4.50 -21.45 -6.42
CA ALA A 79 5.87 -21.64 -5.95
C ALA A 79 6.91 -21.30 -7.04
N ALA A 80 6.70 -21.78 -8.28
CA ALA A 80 7.56 -21.46 -9.42
C ALA A 80 7.61 -19.95 -9.70
N GLN A 81 6.45 -19.29 -9.75
CA GLN A 81 6.36 -17.85 -9.95
C GLN A 81 7.06 -17.08 -8.82
N ALA A 82 6.93 -17.54 -7.57
CA ALA A 82 7.56 -16.89 -6.42
C ALA A 82 9.10 -16.93 -6.48
N ILE A 83 9.69 -18.00 -7.04
CA ILE A 83 11.14 -18.10 -7.25
C ILE A 83 11.57 -17.17 -8.39
N ILE A 84 10.87 -17.21 -9.54
CA ILE A 84 11.18 -16.38 -10.72
C ILE A 84 11.11 -14.89 -10.38
N ASP A 85 10.04 -14.46 -9.70
CA ASP A 85 9.84 -13.07 -9.30
C ASP A 85 10.96 -12.55 -8.38
N ARG A 86 11.63 -13.43 -7.62
CA ARG A 86 12.77 -13.06 -6.75
C ARG A 86 14.09 -13.00 -7.51
N GLY A 87 14.28 -13.86 -8.50
CA GLY A 87 15.51 -13.89 -9.31
C GLY A 87 15.54 -12.79 -10.38
N TYR A 88 14.41 -12.56 -11.05
CA TYR A 88 14.32 -11.64 -12.19
C TYR A 88 13.55 -10.35 -11.88
N GLY A 89 12.87 -10.29 -10.73
CA GLY A 89 11.99 -9.18 -10.39
C GLY A 89 10.60 -9.31 -11.02
N LYS A 90 9.70 -8.42 -10.62
CA LYS A 90 8.37 -8.29 -11.24
C LYS A 90 8.44 -7.30 -12.42
N PRO A 91 7.61 -7.49 -13.46
CA PRO A 91 7.49 -6.53 -14.55
C PRO A 91 7.05 -5.16 -14.04
N THR A 92 7.46 -4.10 -14.74
CA THR A 92 7.07 -2.72 -14.43
C THR A 92 5.55 -2.59 -14.46
N GLN A 93 4.97 -2.12 -13.35
CA GLN A 93 3.53 -1.89 -13.26
C GLN A 93 3.18 -0.58 -13.97
N VAL A 94 2.27 -0.65 -14.95
CA VAL A 94 1.73 0.55 -15.60
C VAL A 94 0.75 1.21 -14.63
N ILE A 95 0.95 2.51 -14.37
CA ILE A 95 0.06 3.33 -13.54
C ILE A 95 -0.80 4.16 -14.48
N ASP A 96 -2.11 3.95 -14.42
CA ASP A 96 -3.09 4.76 -15.15
C ASP A 96 -3.73 5.74 -14.15
N ALA A 97 -3.36 7.03 -14.25
CA ALA A 97 -3.79 8.07 -13.32
C ALA A 97 -4.71 9.06 -14.03
N THR A 98 -6.02 8.96 -13.77
CA THR A 98 -7.00 9.93 -14.25
C THR A 98 -7.00 11.15 -13.32
N ILE A 99 -6.48 12.28 -13.81
CA ILE A 99 -6.47 13.55 -13.07
C ILE A 99 -7.73 14.34 -13.45
N SER A 100 -8.67 14.47 -12.51
CA SER A 100 -9.82 15.38 -12.64
C SER A 100 -9.45 16.75 -12.09
N THR A 101 -9.05 17.68 -12.97
CA THR A 101 -8.86 19.09 -12.61
C THR A 101 -10.21 19.78 -12.47
N HIS A 102 -10.51 20.27 -11.26
CA HIS A 102 -11.63 21.21 -11.07
C HIS A 102 -11.15 22.62 -11.44
N GLU A 103 -11.57 23.11 -12.60
CA GLU A 103 -11.35 24.49 -13.06
C GLU A 103 -12.35 25.42 -12.36
N ALA A 104 -12.04 25.83 -11.13
CA ALA A 104 -12.83 26.85 -10.42
C ALA A 104 -11.88 27.89 -9.81
N CYS A 105 -11.19 28.66 -10.65
CA CYS A 105 -10.43 29.84 -10.23
C CYS A 105 -10.02 30.70 -11.46
N LEU A 106 -10.97 31.23 -12.22
CA LEU A 106 -10.65 32.23 -13.27
C LEU A 106 -11.59 33.46 -13.30
N ASP A 107 -12.51 33.62 -12.34
CA ASP A 107 -13.53 34.70 -12.41
C ASP A 107 -13.27 35.95 -11.54
N ASP A 108 -12.23 36.00 -10.71
CA ASP A 108 -12.01 37.12 -9.76
C ASP A 108 -10.94 38.16 -10.20
N LEU A 109 -10.78 38.39 -11.51
CA LEU A 109 -9.97 39.49 -12.06
C LEU A 109 -10.83 40.45 -12.90
N LYS A 110 -11.61 41.30 -12.22
CA LYS A 110 -12.13 42.57 -12.74
C LYS A 110 -12.07 43.64 -11.67
#